data_AF-A0A8J6STD3-F1
#
_entry.id   AF-A0A8J6STD3-F1
#
_cell.length_a   1.000
_cell.length_b   1.000
_cell.length_c   1.000
_cell.angle_alpha   90.00
_cell.angle_beta   90.00
_cell.angle_gamma   90.00
#
_symmetry.space_group_name_H-M   'P 1'
#
loop_
_entity.id
_entity.type
_entity.pdbx_description
1 polymer ?
#
loop_
_entity_poly.entity_id
_entity_poly.type
_entity_poly.pdbx_seq_one_letter_code
_entity_poly.pdbx_strand_id
1 'polypeptide(L)'
;MTTLTLDAEPLAVQVRVTDEKLIVDLVEGRSLSVPLSWYPRLLHAALEERQNWQLLGEGYAIEWVDLDEHIGIEGLLAGRQSGESRHSFERRLKARDTSSQLKQAHDLDGTKS
;
A
#
# COMPACT_ATOMS: atom_id res chain seq x y z
N MET A 1 39.92 6.20 9.69
CA MET A 1 38.54 6.61 9.36
C MET A 1 37.88 5.42 8.71
N THR A 2 36.76 4.95 9.23
CA THR A 2 36.02 3.80 8.69
C THR A 2 34.72 4.32 8.12
N THR A 3 34.42 3.98 6.87
CA THR A 3 33.15 4.33 6.22
C THR A 3 32.20 3.15 6.37
N LEU A 4 30.95 3.41 6.77
CA LEU A 4 29.92 2.38 6.86
C LEU A 4 29.30 2.18 5.47
N THR A 5 29.35 0.96 4.97
CA THR A 5 28.72 0.51 3.72
C THR A 5 27.44 -0.28 4.02
N LEU A 6 26.53 -0.33 3.04
CA LEU A 6 25.43 -1.29 3.07
C LEU A 6 26.00 -2.65 2.69
N ASP A 7 26.20 -3.51 3.68
CA ASP A 7 26.78 -4.84 3.45
C ASP A 7 25.73 -5.88 3.07
N ALA A 8 24.44 -5.57 3.27
CA ALA A 8 23.32 -6.44 2.93
C ALA A 8 22.26 -5.69 2.10
N GLU A 9 21.61 -6.45 1.22
CA GLU A 9 20.49 -5.92 0.45
C GLU A 9 19.26 -5.77 1.35
N PRO A 10 18.60 -4.60 1.32
CA PRO A 10 17.46 -4.31 2.18
C PRO A 10 16.20 -4.97 1.62
N LEU A 11 15.97 -6.23 1.97
CA LEU A 11 14.82 -7.02 1.54
C LEU A 11 13.72 -7.00 2.60
N ALA A 12 12.48 -6.72 2.20
CA ALA A 12 11.33 -6.77 3.08
C ALA A 12 10.95 -8.21 3.42
N VAL A 13 10.59 -8.44 4.68
CA VAL A 13 10.10 -9.75 5.17
C VAL A 13 8.73 -9.64 5.82
N GLN A 14 8.35 -8.45 6.30
CA GLN A 14 7.05 -8.21 6.90
C GLN A 14 6.58 -6.78 6.64
N VAL A 15 5.29 -6.62 6.37
CA VAL A 15 4.65 -5.32 6.21
C VAL A 15 3.53 -5.17 7.24
N ARG A 16 3.42 -3.98 7.83
CA ARG A 16 2.31 -3.56 8.69
C ARG A 16 1.85 -2.18 8.27
N VAL A 17 0.55 -2.01 8.11
CA VAL A 17 -0.07 -0.72 7.83
C VAL A 17 -0.93 -0.35 9.03
N THR A 18 -0.62 0.78 9.67
CA THR A 18 -1.46 1.39 10.70
C THR A 18 -2.21 2.58 10.09
N ASP A 19 -3.07 3.26 10.85
CA ASP A 19 -3.76 4.45 10.35
C ASP A 19 -2.81 5.62 10.03
N GLU A 20 -1.60 5.61 10.57
CA GLU A 20 -0.64 6.69 10.42
C GLU A 20 0.61 6.31 9.63
N LYS A 21 0.96 5.02 9.57
CA LYS A 21 2.28 4.60 9.09
C LYS A 21 2.23 3.33 8.24
N LEU A 22 3.10 3.31 7.24
CA LEU A 22 3.58 2.08 6.61
C LEU A 22 4.87 1.67 7.32
N ILE A 23 4.89 0.44 7.82
CA ILE A 23 6.02 -0.15 8.56
C ILE A 23 6.48 -1.40 7.82
N VAL A 24 7.77 -1.48 7.53
CA VAL A 24 8.38 -2.60 6.80
C VAL A 24 9.57 -3.12 7.58
N ASP A 25 9.53 -4.39 7.98
CA ASP A 25 10.69 -5.06 8.57
C ASP A 25 11.54 -5.68 7.47
N LEU A 26 12.85 -5.53 7.60
CA LEU A 26 13.85 -6.01 6.65
C LEU A 26 14.55 -7.26 7.19
N VAL A 27 15.02 -8.12 6.28
CA VAL A 27 15.70 -9.40 6.61
C VAL A 27 16.91 -9.22 7.52
N GLU A 28 17.63 -8.12 7.38
CA GLU A 28 18.82 -7.79 8.18
C GLU A 28 18.48 -7.19 9.56
N GLY A 29 17.20 -7.13 9.93
CA GLY A 29 16.73 -6.73 11.27
C GLY A 29 16.39 -5.25 11.44
N ARG A 30 16.55 -4.43 10.40
CA ARG A 30 16.05 -3.03 10.40
C ARG A 30 14.54 -2.99 10.22
N SER A 31 13.90 -1.93 10.71
CA SER A 31 12.50 -1.61 10.42
C SER A 31 12.39 -0.19 9.88
N LEU A 32 11.73 -0.04 8.74
CA LEU A 32 11.44 1.25 8.11
C LEU A 32 10.04 1.69 8.52
N SER A 33 9.88 2.95 8.90
CA SER A 33 8.58 3.51 9.27
C SER A 33 8.40 4.86 8.60
N VAL A 34 7.40 4.97 7.72
CA VAL A 34 7.10 6.17 6.95
C VAL A 34 5.62 6.57 7.12
N PRO A 35 5.27 7.86 6.97
CA PRO A 35 3.88 8.29 7.04
C PRO A 35 3.01 7.61 5.98
N LEU A 36 1.84 7.10 6.38
CA LEU A 36 0.86 6.52 5.45
C LEU A 36 0.34 7.56 4.46
N SER A 37 0.32 8.84 4.85
CA SER A 37 -0.10 9.96 4.01
C SER A 37 0.76 10.14 2.74
N TRP A 38 1.92 9.50 2.65
CA TRP A 38 2.73 9.46 1.43
C TRP A 38 2.16 8.56 0.33
N TYR A 39 1.20 7.70 0.68
CA TYR A 39 0.60 6.71 -0.21
C TYR A 39 -0.94 6.84 -0.16
N PRO A 40 -1.53 7.78 -0.91
CA PRO A 40 -2.96 8.09 -0.84
C PRO A 40 -3.87 6.86 -1.06
N ARG A 41 -3.51 5.95 -1.96
CA ARG A 41 -4.25 4.69 -2.15
C ARG A 41 -4.36 3.87 -0.88
N LEU A 42 -3.26 3.72 -0.14
CA LEU A 42 -3.25 2.99 1.12
C LEU A 42 -3.98 3.76 2.22
N LEU A 43 -3.80 5.09 2.27
CA LEU A 43 -4.49 5.96 3.22
C LEU A 43 -6.02 5.81 3.12
N HIS A 44 -6.56 5.69 1.90
CA HIS A 44 -8.00 5.59 1.65
C HIS A 44 -8.49 4.15 1.41
N ALA A 45 -7.62 3.15 1.59
CA ALA A 45 -7.99 1.74 1.48
C ALA A 45 -8.72 1.24 2.73
N ALA A 46 -9.61 0.26 2.54
CA ALA A 46 -10.22 -0.50 3.62
C ALA A 46 -9.14 -1.37 4.31
N LEU A 47 -9.43 -1.83 5.54
CA LEU A 47 -8.47 -2.61 6.32
C LEU A 47 -8.07 -3.90 5.59
N GLU A 48 -9.04 -4.56 4.96
CA GLU A 48 -8.85 -5.80 4.22
C GLU A 48 -7.93 -5.57 3.00
N GLU A 49 -8.16 -4.48 2.26
CA GLU A 49 -7.34 -4.08 1.11
C GLU A 49 -5.89 -3.75 1.56
N ARG A 50 -5.71 -3.07 2.71
CA ARG A 50 -4.38 -2.77 3.28
C ARG A 50 -3.63 -4.02 3.74
N GLN A 51 -4.36 -5.07 4.13
CA GLN A 51 -3.79 -6.34 4.59
C GLN A 51 -3.49 -7.29 3.43
N ASN A 52 -4.10 -7.09 2.26
CA ASN A 52 -3.87 -7.90 1.07
C ASN A 52 -2.65 -7.43 0.26
N TRP A 53 -1.47 -7.54 0.87
CA TRP A 53 -0.19 -7.28 0.22
C TRP A 53 0.56 -8.57 -0.09
N GLN A 54 1.44 -8.50 -1.09
CA GLN A 54 2.37 -9.55 -1.47
C GLN A 54 3.77 -8.95 -1.65
N LEU A 55 4.81 -9.74 -1.38
CA LEU A 55 6.18 -9.36 -1.70
C LEU A 55 6.48 -9.75 -3.13
N LEU A 56 7.12 -8.85 -3.87
CA LEU A 56 7.61 -9.10 -5.22
C LEU A 56 9.10 -9.43 -5.20
N GLY A 57 9.48 -10.45 -5.98
CA GLY A 57 10.83 -11.02 -5.95
C GLY A 57 11.19 -11.53 -4.56
N GLU A 58 12.45 -11.38 -4.16
CA GLU A 58 12.94 -11.73 -2.82
C GLU A 58 12.60 -10.66 -1.75
N GLY A 59 11.62 -9.79 -2.00
CA GLY A 59 11.23 -8.70 -1.09
C GLY A 59 11.77 -7.32 -1.47
N TYR A 60 12.14 -7.08 -2.73
CA TYR A 60 12.58 -5.76 -3.21
C TYR A 60 11.43 -4.76 -3.37
N ALA A 61 10.20 -5.24 -3.47
CA ALA A 61 9.01 -4.42 -3.52
C ALA A 61 7.81 -5.10 -2.87
N ILE A 62 6.81 -4.29 -2.54
CA ILE A 62 5.53 -4.71 -1.97
C ILE A 62 4.44 -4.34 -2.98
N GLU A 63 3.56 -5.28 -3.28
CA GLU A 63 2.37 -5.09 -4.10
C GLU A 63 1.12 -5.14 -3.22
N TRP A 64 0.21 -4.19 -3.37
CA TRP A 64 -1.16 -4.29 -2.87
C TRP A 64 -2.10 -4.61 -4.03
N VAL A 65 -2.53 -5.87 -4.12
CA VAL A 65 -3.23 -6.41 -5.30
C VAL A 65 -4.55 -5.69 -5.56
N ASP A 66 -5.36 -5.49 -4.50
CA ASP A 66 -6.66 -4.82 -4.62
C ASP A 66 -6.55 -3.33 -4.97
N LEU A 67 -5.37 -2.75 -4.69
CA LEU A 67 -5.12 -1.32 -4.84
C LEU A 67 -4.31 -1.00 -6.08
N ASP A 68 -3.82 -2.00 -6.83
CA ASP A 68 -2.95 -1.81 -7.99
C ASP A 68 -1.83 -0.79 -7.65
N GLU A 69 -1.11 -1.05 -6.56
CA GLU A 69 -0.05 -0.18 -6.03
C GLU A 69 1.20 -1.01 -5.72
N HIS A 70 2.35 -0.49 -6.12
CA HIS A 70 3.66 -1.07 -5.88
C HIS A 70 4.57 -0.08 -5.15
N ILE A 71 5.24 -0.54 -4.09
CA ILE A 71 6.20 0.26 -3.32
C ILE A 71 7.52 -0.50 -3.23
N GLY A 72 8.58 0.07 -3.83
CA GLY A 72 9.94 -0.49 -3.78
C GLY A 72 10.68 -0.12 -2.50
N ILE A 73 11.46 -1.04 -1.94
CA ILE A 73 12.19 -0.84 -0.67
C ILE A 73 13.30 0.20 -0.81
N GLU A 74 13.99 0.28 -1.94
CA GLU A 74 14.96 1.35 -2.20
C GLU A 74 14.30 2.74 -2.19
N GLY A 75 13.07 2.83 -2.70
CA GLY A 75 12.29 4.07 -2.68
C GLY A 75 11.98 4.51 -1.24
N LEU A 76 11.60 3.56 -0.38
CA LEU A 76 11.38 3.81 1.05
C LEU A 76 12.66 4.29 1.75
N LEU A 77 13.79 3.62 1.50
CA LEU A 77 15.09 4.00 2.06
C LEU A 77 15.55 5.40 1.63
N ALA A 78 15.22 5.78 0.39
CA ALA A 78 15.50 7.10 -0.15
C ALA A 78 14.47 8.17 0.28
N GLY A 79 13.45 7.81 1.08
CA GLY A 79 12.40 8.73 1.52
C GLY A 79 11.47 9.19 0.40
N ARG A 80 11.27 8.38 -0.64
CA ARG A 80 10.38 8.71 -1.77
C ARG A 80 8.94 8.36 -1.43
N GLN A 81 8.05 9.31 -1.66
CA GLN A 81 6.60 9.16 -1.58
C GLN A 81 6.00 8.61 -2.90
N SER A 82 4.72 8.26 -2.90
CA SER A 82 4.04 7.75 -4.10
C SER A 82 4.13 8.75 -5.27
N GLY A 83 4.42 8.21 -6.46
CA GLY A 83 4.40 8.95 -7.72
C GLY A 83 3.03 8.97 -8.39
N GLU A 84 1.98 8.50 -7.70
CA GLU A 84 0.61 8.46 -8.21
C GLU A 84 0.18 9.83 -8.74
N SER A 85 -0.33 9.86 -9.97
CA SER A 85 -1.00 11.05 -10.46
C SER A 85 -2.36 11.21 -9.76
N ARG A 86 -2.66 12.43 -9.32
CA ARG A 86 -3.96 12.82 -8.76
C ARG A 86 -5.15 12.36 -9.61
N HIS A 87 -4.99 12.29 -10.93
CA HIS A 87 -6.02 11.83 -11.86
C HIS A 87 -6.32 10.32 -11.74
N SER A 88 -5.30 9.49 -11.50
CA SER A 88 -5.48 8.05 -11.24
C SER A 88 -6.22 7.82 -9.93
N PHE A 89 -5.85 8.60 -8.91
CA PHE A 89 -6.51 8.60 -7.60
C PHE A 89 -8.00 8.94 -7.70
N GLU A 90 -8.34 10.07 -8.32
CA GLU A 90 -9.71 10.56 -8.45
C GLU A 90 -10.59 9.62 -9.28
N ARG A 91 -10.04 9.01 -10.34
CA ARG A 91 -10.77 8.03 -11.16
C ARG A 91 -11.21 6.83 -10.33
N ARG A 92 -10.34 6.35 -9.44
CA ARG A 92 -10.64 5.20 -8.59
C ARG A 92 -11.67 5.53 -7.51
N LEU A 93 -11.55 6.68 -6.85
CA LEU A 93 -12.56 7.12 -5.87
C LEU A 93 -13.96 7.13 -6.49
N LYS A 94 -14.10 7.69 -7.69
CA LYS A 94 -15.38 7.70 -8.44
C LYS A 94 -15.89 6.31 -8.78
N ALA A 95 -14.99 5.38 -9.16
CA ALA A 95 -15.36 4.01 -9.46
C ALA A 95 -15.88 3.26 -8.21
N ARG A 96 -15.31 3.55 -7.03
CA ARG A 96 -15.76 2.98 -5.74
C ARG A 96 -17.13 3.51 -5.35
N ASP A 97 -17.38 4.81 -5.47
CA ASP A 97 -18.68 5.42 -5.18
C ASP A 97 -19.78 4.81 -6.06
N THR A 98 -19.51 4.67 -7.36
CA THR A 98 -20.45 4.06 -8.31
C THR A 98 -20.75 2.60 -7.96
N SER A 99 -19.72 1.82 -7.61
CA SER A 99 -19.88 0.40 -7.25
C SER A 99 -20.62 0.20 -5.92
N SER A 100 -20.38 1.07 -4.94
CA SER A 100 -21.10 1.06 -3.66
C SER A 100 -22.58 1.41 -3.82
N GLN A 101 -22.91 2.41 -4.66
CA GLN A 101 -24.28 2.78 -4.98
C GLN A 101 -25.05 1.67 -5.72
N LEU A 102 -24.39 0.97 -6.65
CA LEU A 102 -25.00 -0.12 -7.41
C LEU A 102 -25.32 -1.35 -6.54
N LYS A 103 -24.43 -1.72 -5.59
CA LYS A 103 -24.71 -2.81 -4.64
C LYS A 103 -25.91 -2.49 -3.74
N GLN A 104 -25.99 -1.26 -3.24
CA GLN A 104 -27.08 -0.82 -2.37
C GLN A 104 -28.44 -0.73 -3.08
N ALA A 105 -28.46 -0.41 -4.38
CA ALA A 105 -29.66 -0.42 -5.19
C ALA A 105 -30.18 -1.84 -5.49
N HIS A 106 -29.29 -2.83 -5.61
CA HIS A 106 -29.66 -4.23 -5.88
C HIS A 106 -30.28 -4.91 -4.64
N ASP A 107 -29.77 -4.62 -3.45
CA ASP A 107 -30.29 -5.20 -2.20
C ASP A 107 -31.70 -4.69 -1.83
N LEU A 108 -32.11 -3.53 -2.35
CA LEU A 108 -33.44 -2.94 -2.12
C LEU A 108 -34.54 -3.51 -3.04
N ASP A 109 -34.18 -4.18 -4.15
CA ASP A 109 -35.14 -4.77 -5.09
C ASP A 109 -35.49 -6.24 -4.75
N GLY A 110 -34.68 -6.90 -3.91
CA GLY A 110 -34.82 -8.32 -3.54
C GLY A 110 -35.79 -8.65 -2.40
N THR A 111 -36.44 -7.67 -1.76
CA THR A 111 -37.33 -7.88 -0.59
C THR A 111 -38.83 -7.86 -0.90
N LYS A 112 -39.22 -7.89 -2.17
CA LYS A 112 -40.62 -8.12 -2.58
C LYS A 112 -40.74 -9.43 -3.38
N SER A 113 -40.93 -10.55 -2.68
CA SER A 113 -41.67 -11.72 -3.17
C SER A 113 -42.18 -12.53 -1.98
#